data_AF-A0A949SS72-F1
#
_entry.id   AF-A0A949SS72-F1
#
_cell.length_a   1.000
_cell.length_b   1.000
_cell.length_c   1.000
_cell.angle_alpha   90.00
_cell.angle_beta   90.00
_cell.angle_gamma   90.00
#
_symmetry.space_group_name_H-M   'P 1'
#
loop_
_entity.id
_entity.type
_entity.pdbx_description
1 polymer ?
#
loop_
_entity_poly.entity_id
_entity_poly.type
_entity_poly.pdbx_seq_one_letter_code
_entity_poly.pdbx_strand_id
1 'polypeptide(L)'
;MSTVAVRSASLPPVIPGLTRRVRPPKKNIPQTKQDRDHVLKSVRDYQEQNRLVPPVPLDELQVHTDKIMALYGIEQAYRDYTGVLLANETWRESLATVPFEKRLLLMPKCLRVESKCPAPFDEFGLLCKQCGLCSIQDFQNEAEKLGYAVLVAEGSAIVMSLIQTGKIEAIVGISCLSVLERTFPYVEAAAIPAVAVPLLQDDCIDTTVDVDWVWDYIHLTSDDKTRRLNLNALHDEVKTWFTPEALDALLGQPSCKTEEIAREWLARAGKRWRPFLTIAAYQALREDPEAPISDDLKLAAISVEAFHKASLIHDDIEDNDAERYGEPTLHSEHGVGVALNVGDLLIGEGYRLLAEMKCAGHLRSACLKVAAEGQRELCRGQGAELLWSNNPVSLNGTQVLEIFRSKTAPAFEVALKIGSALAGQLDETADVLHTYSENLGIAYQIRDDLDDLGDDSAADNQVSIRPSIILALLRERGKDEVKEVMEALWNGQPVASLPDKPTIRGWAEQTGAYEKASVLLESYKEAAIRSLADIELPSLKGLLRRVIGKIFNELEIKGWCREIEQENAAATQARRLEAAKEAEHLVPQPKAP
;
A
#
# COMPACT_ATOMS: atom_id res chain seq x y z
N MET A 1 0.63 0.72 -27.63
CA MET A 1 1.90 0.21 -28.19
C MET A 1 2.95 0.45 -27.14
N SER A 2 3.64 -0.58 -26.67
CA SER A 2 4.61 -0.46 -25.58
C SER A 2 5.69 0.57 -25.96
N THR A 3 5.87 1.61 -25.13
CA THR A 3 6.94 2.61 -25.28
C THR A 3 8.26 2.16 -24.67
N VAL A 4 8.30 0.92 -24.15
CA VAL A 4 9.45 0.37 -23.45
C VAL A 4 10.55 0.01 -24.44
N ALA A 5 11.68 0.70 -24.32
CA ALA A 5 12.89 0.39 -25.06
C ALA A 5 13.85 -0.43 -24.18
N VAL A 6 14.37 -1.52 -24.73
CA VAL A 6 15.60 -2.14 -24.21
C VAL A 6 16.75 -1.51 -24.98
N ARG A 7 17.60 -0.72 -24.31
CA ARG A 7 18.84 -0.27 -24.94
C ARG A 7 19.71 -1.50 -25.16
N SER A 8 20.02 -1.83 -26.41
CA SER A 8 20.86 -2.98 -26.76
C SER A 8 22.28 -2.79 -26.22
N ALA A 9 22.54 -3.26 -25.00
CA ALA A 9 23.88 -3.40 -24.46
C ALA A 9 24.43 -4.77 -24.85
N SER A 10 25.66 -4.81 -25.38
CA SER A 10 26.35 -6.08 -25.63
C SER A 10 26.59 -6.79 -24.29
N LEU A 11 26.19 -8.06 -24.18
CA LEU A 11 26.50 -8.89 -23.03
C LEU A 11 28.02 -8.88 -22.77
N PRO A 12 28.45 -8.90 -21.49
CA PRO A 12 29.86 -8.94 -21.15
C PRO A 12 30.50 -10.21 -21.75
N PRO A 13 31.74 -10.11 -22.26
CA PRO A 13 32.43 -11.28 -22.78
C PRO A 13 32.58 -12.33 -21.68
N VAL A 14 32.25 -13.59 -22.00
CA VAL A 14 32.42 -14.70 -21.07
C VAL A 14 33.90 -14.78 -20.66
N ILE A 15 34.16 -14.71 -19.34
CA ILE A 15 35.52 -14.74 -18.81
C ILE A 15 36.20 -16.06 -19.20
N PRO A 16 37.28 -16.05 -20.00
CA PRO A 16 37.96 -17.26 -20.42
C PRO A 16 38.53 -18.03 -19.22
N GLY A 17 38.18 -19.32 -19.10
CA GLY A 17 38.69 -20.21 -18.05
C GLY A 17 37.77 -20.40 -16.84
N LEU A 18 36.62 -19.72 -16.79
CA LEU A 18 35.61 -19.96 -15.76
C LEU A 18 34.64 -21.06 -16.21
N THR A 19 35.05 -22.33 -16.12
CA THR A 19 34.14 -23.47 -16.38
C THR A 19 33.14 -23.58 -15.23
N ARG A 20 32.07 -22.78 -15.24
CA ARG A 20 30.95 -22.95 -14.31
C ARG A 20 30.36 -24.34 -14.53
N ARG A 21 30.25 -25.13 -13.45
CA ARG A 21 29.63 -26.46 -13.50
C ARG A 21 28.20 -26.28 -14.01
N VAL A 22 27.89 -26.82 -15.19
CA VAL A 22 26.54 -26.77 -15.74
C VAL A 22 25.67 -27.69 -14.90
N ARG A 23 24.76 -27.09 -14.12
CA ARG A 23 23.80 -27.81 -13.28
C ARG A 23 22.42 -27.72 -13.94
N PRO A 24 21.63 -28.81 -13.96
CA PRO A 24 20.28 -28.76 -14.48
C PRO A 24 19.41 -27.82 -13.62
N PRO A 25 18.39 -27.18 -14.20
CA PRO A 25 17.38 -26.47 -13.43
C PRO A 25 16.59 -27.41 -12.52
N LYS A 26 15.90 -26.88 -11.49
CA LYS A 26 14.93 -27.66 -10.73
C LYS A 26 13.82 -28.21 -11.62
N LYS A 27 13.19 -29.30 -11.18
CA LYS A 27 12.09 -29.97 -11.91
C LYS A 27 10.88 -29.08 -12.16
N ASN A 28 10.64 -28.08 -11.31
CA ASN A 28 9.57 -27.10 -11.45
C ASN A 28 9.98 -25.86 -12.27
N ILE A 29 11.09 -25.94 -13.01
CA ILE A 29 11.56 -24.90 -13.94
C ILE A 29 11.80 -25.58 -15.31
N PRO A 30 11.43 -24.95 -16.44
CA PRO A 30 11.73 -25.51 -17.76
C PRO A 30 13.23 -25.75 -17.96
N GLN A 31 13.56 -26.96 -18.43
CA GLN A 31 14.93 -27.48 -18.38
C GLN A 31 15.86 -26.80 -19.38
N THR A 32 15.35 -26.39 -20.54
CA THR A 32 16.14 -25.69 -21.56
C THR A 32 15.81 -24.19 -21.61
N LYS A 33 16.77 -23.38 -22.08
CA LYS A 33 16.55 -21.94 -22.29
C LYS A 33 15.45 -21.69 -23.32
N GLN A 34 15.39 -22.51 -24.36
CA GLN A 34 14.35 -22.43 -25.39
C GLN A 34 12.94 -22.62 -24.79
N ASP A 35 12.78 -23.57 -23.87
CA ASP A 35 11.49 -23.78 -23.19
C ASP A 35 11.14 -22.59 -22.27
N ARG A 36 12.12 -22.04 -21.56
CA ARG A 36 11.93 -20.83 -20.73
C ARG A 36 11.53 -19.62 -21.57
N ASP A 37 12.19 -19.41 -22.71
CA ASP A 37 11.85 -18.36 -23.67
C ASP A 37 10.46 -18.56 -24.28
N HIS A 38 10.06 -19.81 -24.52
CA HIS A 38 8.70 -20.12 -24.96
C HIS A 38 7.65 -19.73 -23.92
N VAL A 39 7.86 -20.10 -22.65
CA VAL A 39 6.96 -19.70 -21.55
C VAL A 39 6.88 -18.17 -21.44
N LEU A 40 8.02 -17.48 -21.44
CA LEU A 40 8.05 -16.02 -21.37
C LEU A 40 7.30 -15.37 -22.54
N LYS A 41 7.45 -15.89 -23.76
CA LYS A 41 6.71 -15.41 -24.92
C LYS A 41 5.20 -15.61 -24.75
N SER A 42 4.77 -16.79 -24.33
CA SER A 42 3.35 -17.09 -24.08
C SER A 42 2.74 -16.15 -23.03
N VAL A 43 3.49 -15.83 -21.98
CA VAL A 43 3.10 -14.83 -20.97
C VAL A 43 2.96 -13.43 -21.57
N ARG A 44 3.92 -12.99 -22.40
CA ARG A 44 3.86 -11.69 -23.08
C ARG A 44 2.68 -11.58 -24.03
N ASP A 45 2.46 -12.60 -24.85
CA ASP A 45 1.34 -12.67 -25.78
C ASP A 45 0.00 -12.60 -25.02
N TYR A 46 -0.10 -13.26 -23.87
CA TYR A 46 -1.26 -13.17 -22.98
C TYR A 46 -1.43 -11.77 -22.38
N GLN A 47 -0.35 -11.17 -21.88
CA GLN A 47 -0.38 -9.85 -21.25
C GLN A 47 -0.72 -8.75 -22.26
N GLU A 48 -0.28 -8.85 -23.51
CA GLU A 48 -0.64 -7.90 -24.57
C GLU A 48 -2.15 -7.93 -24.89
N GLN A 49 -2.76 -9.11 -24.81
CA GLN A 49 -4.19 -9.32 -25.04
C GLN A 49 -5.06 -8.90 -23.85
N ASN A 50 -4.63 -9.23 -22.62
CA ASN A 50 -5.44 -9.05 -21.42
C ASN A 50 -5.13 -7.76 -20.65
N ARG A 51 -3.97 -7.13 -20.90
CA ARG A 51 -3.53 -5.84 -20.34
C ARG A 51 -3.71 -5.74 -18.82
N LEU A 52 -3.27 -6.76 -18.07
CA LEU A 52 -3.40 -6.75 -16.62
C LEU A 52 -2.63 -5.57 -16.02
N VAL A 53 -3.29 -4.77 -15.20
CA VAL A 53 -2.69 -3.56 -14.61
C VAL A 53 -2.17 -3.88 -13.21
N PRO A 54 -0.87 -3.68 -12.93
CA PRO A 54 -0.33 -3.92 -11.60
C PRO A 54 -0.77 -2.83 -10.58
N PRO A 55 -0.80 -3.13 -9.27
CA PRO A 55 -0.59 -4.44 -8.65
C PRO A 55 -1.75 -5.42 -8.96
N VAL A 56 -1.40 -6.67 -9.26
CA VAL A 56 -2.37 -7.77 -9.44
C VAL A 56 -2.34 -8.63 -8.18
N PRO A 57 -3.48 -8.77 -7.45
CA PRO A 57 -3.60 -9.67 -6.30
C PRO A 57 -3.17 -11.11 -6.63
N LEU A 58 -2.63 -11.83 -5.63
CA LEU A 58 -2.07 -13.17 -5.85
C LEU A 58 -3.10 -14.19 -6.34
N ASP A 59 -4.31 -14.15 -5.82
CA ASP A 59 -5.43 -15.01 -6.24
C ASP A 59 -5.81 -14.74 -7.70
N GLU A 60 -5.89 -13.47 -8.09
CA GLU A 60 -6.13 -13.05 -9.47
C GLU A 60 -4.99 -13.50 -10.40
N LEU A 61 -3.74 -13.27 -10.00
CA LEU A 61 -2.54 -13.68 -10.75
C LEU A 61 -2.53 -15.20 -10.99
N GLN A 62 -2.90 -15.99 -9.98
CA GLN A 62 -3.00 -17.44 -10.07
C GLN A 62 -4.08 -17.87 -11.08
N VAL A 63 -5.25 -17.22 -11.09
CA VAL A 63 -6.30 -17.47 -12.08
C VAL A 63 -5.80 -17.19 -13.50
N HIS A 64 -5.08 -16.08 -13.72
CA HIS A 64 -4.49 -15.76 -15.02
C HIS A 64 -3.37 -16.73 -15.42
N THR A 65 -2.56 -17.15 -14.45
CA THR A 65 -1.52 -18.16 -14.67
C THR A 65 -2.13 -19.47 -15.16
N ASP A 66 -3.19 -19.96 -14.51
CA ASP A 66 -3.88 -21.18 -14.93
C ASP A 66 -4.46 -21.07 -16.35
N LYS A 67 -4.99 -19.89 -16.71
CA LYS A 67 -5.46 -19.61 -18.07
C LYS A 67 -4.32 -19.66 -19.10
N ILE A 68 -3.16 -19.08 -18.81
CA ILE A 68 -1.98 -19.13 -19.69
C ILE A 68 -1.54 -20.57 -19.89
N MET A 69 -1.46 -21.35 -18.80
CA MET A 69 -1.04 -22.74 -18.87
C MET A 69 -1.98 -23.58 -19.74
N ALA A 70 -3.29 -23.42 -19.56
CA ALA A 70 -4.29 -24.11 -20.36
C ALA A 70 -4.24 -23.68 -21.84
N LEU A 71 -4.04 -22.39 -22.11
CA LEU A 71 -4.05 -21.83 -23.47
C LEU A 71 -2.81 -22.25 -24.28
N TYR A 72 -1.64 -22.29 -23.66
CA TYR A 72 -0.36 -22.55 -24.32
C TYR A 72 0.21 -23.94 -24.05
N GLY A 73 -0.49 -24.79 -23.30
CA GLY A 73 -0.07 -26.17 -23.02
C GLY A 73 1.17 -26.27 -22.13
N ILE A 74 1.33 -25.36 -21.16
CA ILE A 74 2.46 -25.34 -20.23
C ILE A 74 2.25 -26.43 -19.16
N GLU A 75 3.30 -27.19 -18.85
CA GLU A 75 3.24 -28.26 -17.85
C GLU A 75 2.87 -27.74 -16.46
N GLN A 76 2.04 -28.50 -15.72
CA GLN A 76 1.60 -28.13 -14.36
C GLN A 76 2.77 -27.87 -13.39
N ALA A 77 3.90 -28.55 -13.61
CA ALA A 77 5.11 -28.38 -12.81
C ALA A 77 5.71 -26.96 -12.90
N TYR A 78 5.38 -26.18 -13.94
CA TYR A 78 5.92 -24.83 -14.16
C TYR A 78 4.93 -23.73 -13.76
N ARG A 79 3.86 -24.04 -13.02
CA ARG A 79 2.82 -23.08 -12.64
C ARG A 79 3.40 -21.86 -11.93
N ASP A 80 4.14 -22.07 -10.85
CA ASP A 80 4.66 -20.96 -10.05
C ASP A 80 5.72 -20.15 -10.83
N TYR A 81 6.54 -20.84 -11.63
CA TYR A 81 7.49 -20.20 -12.54
C TYR A 81 6.77 -19.29 -13.55
N THR A 82 5.68 -19.77 -14.14
CA THR A 82 4.84 -19.00 -15.08
C THR A 82 4.19 -17.80 -14.38
N GLY A 83 3.72 -17.98 -13.14
CA GLY A 83 3.14 -16.90 -12.34
C GLY A 83 4.14 -15.78 -12.05
N VAL A 84 5.40 -16.12 -11.73
CA VAL A 84 6.46 -15.11 -11.57
C VAL A 84 6.70 -14.34 -12.87
N LEU A 85 6.74 -15.03 -14.02
CA LEU A 85 6.92 -14.35 -15.30
C LEU A 85 5.72 -13.45 -15.64
N LEU A 86 4.50 -13.87 -15.35
CA LEU A 86 3.32 -13.03 -15.52
C LEU A 86 3.40 -11.78 -14.64
N ALA A 87 3.74 -11.93 -13.37
CA ALA A 87 3.97 -10.81 -12.46
C ALA A 87 5.05 -9.84 -12.98
N ASN A 88 6.15 -10.36 -13.53
CA ASN A 88 7.18 -9.51 -14.12
C ASN A 88 6.63 -8.69 -15.29
N GLU A 89 5.86 -9.33 -16.18
CA GLU A 89 5.34 -8.68 -17.38
C GLU A 89 4.21 -7.68 -17.07
N THR A 90 3.47 -7.82 -15.96
CA THR A 90 2.55 -6.77 -15.50
C THR A 90 3.31 -5.53 -15.00
N TRP A 91 4.43 -5.72 -14.29
CA TRP A 91 5.25 -4.61 -13.79
C TRP A 91 6.27 -4.06 -14.78
N ARG A 92 6.49 -4.73 -15.92
CA ARG A 92 7.58 -4.41 -16.86
C ARG A 92 7.54 -2.96 -17.32
N GLU A 93 6.38 -2.44 -17.71
CA GLU A 93 6.27 -1.04 -18.16
C GLU A 93 6.52 -0.07 -17.01
N SER A 94 5.90 -0.29 -15.84
CA SER A 94 6.09 0.54 -14.64
C SER A 94 7.53 0.54 -14.13
N LEU A 95 8.27 -0.57 -14.26
CA LEU A 95 9.70 -0.59 -13.93
C LEU A 95 10.47 0.35 -14.87
N ALA A 96 10.13 0.33 -16.16
CA ALA A 96 10.84 1.07 -17.20
C ALA A 96 10.74 2.59 -17.02
N THR A 97 9.65 3.10 -16.43
CA THR A 97 9.44 4.54 -16.19
C THR A 97 10.22 5.09 -14.98
N VAL A 98 10.67 4.21 -14.07
CA VAL A 98 11.41 4.62 -12.87
C VAL A 98 12.86 4.96 -13.22
N PRO A 99 13.42 6.11 -12.82
CA PRO A 99 14.84 6.43 -13.06
C PRO A 99 15.79 5.40 -12.43
N PHE A 100 16.91 5.10 -13.10
CA PHE A 100 17.84 4.05 -12.65
C PHE A 100 18.38 4.29 -11.24
N GLU A 101 18.64 5.55 -10.87
CA GLU A 101 19.12 5.97 -9.55
C GLU A 101 18.13 5.72 -8.41
N LYS A 102 16.87 5.42 -8.74
CA LYS A 102 15.83 5.03 -7.79
C LYS A 102 15.52 3.54 -7.83
N ARG A 103 16.32 2.73 -8.54
CA ARG A 103 16.12 1.29 -8.64
C ARG A 103 17.12 0.54 -7.76
N LEU A 104 16.66 -0.56 -7.19
CA LEU A 104 17.48 -1.52 -6.46
C LEU A 104 17.69 -2.77 -7.30
N LEU A 105 18.95 -3.15 -7.52
CA LEU A 105 19.30 -4.50 -7.96
C LEU A 105 19.56 -5.35 -6.72
N LEU A 106 18.66 -6.31 -6.45
CA LEU A 106 18.76 -7.23 -5.33
C LEU A 106 19.24 -8.59 -5.83
N MET A 107 20.40 -9.03 -5.36
CA MET A 107 21.01 -10.30 -5.76
C MET A 107 21.24 -11.22 -4.57
N PRO A 108 21.14 -12.55 -4.75
CA PRO A 108 21.44 -13.52 -3.71
C PRO A 108 22.95 -13.83 -3.70
N LYS A 109 23.51 -14.10 -2.52
CA LYS A 109 24.91 -14.55 -2.39
C LYS A 109 25.15 -15.88 -3.09
N CYS A 110 24.10 -16.67 -3.32
CA CYS A 110 24.12 -17.99 -3.94
C CYS A 110 24.63 -18.02 -5.38
N LEU A 111 24.73 -16.87 -6.06
CA LEU A 111 25.34 -16.77 -7.40
C LEU A 111 26.87 -16.89 -7.36
N ARG A 112 27.49 -16.66 -6.19
CA ARG A 112 28.94 -16.73 -5.98
C ARG A 112 29.43 -18.15 -6.10
N VAL A 113 30.69 -18.31 -6.48
CA VAL A 113 31.41 -19.58 -6.32
C VAL A 113 31.81 -19.71 -4.84
N GLU A 114 31.02 -20.43 -4.06
CA GLU A 114 31.12 -20.43 -2.58
C GLU A 114 32.53 -20.77 -2.10
N SER A 115 33.15 -21.79 -2.72
CA SER A 115 34.47 -22.30 -2.33
C SER A 115 35.64 -21.35 -2.60
N LYS A 116 35.46 -20.35 -3.47
CA LYS A 116 36.55 -19.48 -3.96
C LYS A 116 36.29 -17.99 -3.80
N CYS A 117 35.08 -17.59 -3.39
CA CYS A 117 34.70 -16.19 -3.30
C CYS A 117 35.45 -15.51 -2.13
N PRO A 118 36.28 -14.48 -2.38
CA PRO A 118 37.06 -13.80 -1.35
C PRO A 118 36.27 -12.67 -0.64
N ALA A 119 35.01 -12.45 -1.02
CA ALA A 119 34.22 -11.32 -0.55
C ALA A 119 33.85 -11.48 0.94
N PRO A 120 34.07 -10.43 1.76
CA PRO A 120 33.63 -10.43 3.14
C PRO A 120 32.12 -10.22 3.24
N PHE A 121 31.57 -10.49 4.42
CA PHE A 121 30.19 -10.20 4.77
C PHE A 121 30.16 -9.08 5.82
N ASP A 122 29.19 -8.18 5.70
CA ASP A 122 28.82 -7.24 6.75
C ASP A 122 27.42 -7.57 7.28
N GLU A 123 26.83 -6.65 8.06
CA GLU A 123 25.48 -6.79 8.58
C GLU A 123 24.39 -6.71 7.49
N PHE A 124 24.71 -6.17 6.33
CA PHE A 124 23.77 -5.95 5.23
C PHE A 124 23.86 -7.03 4.15
N GLY A 125 25.02 -7.66 3.93
CA GLY A 125 25.17 -8.72 2.94
C GLY A 125 26.62 -9.02 2.51
N LEU A 126 26.76 -9.57 1.31
CA LEU A 126 28.04 -9.88 0.69
C LEU A 126 28.64 -8.63 0.03
N LEU A 127 29.87 -8.26 0.39
CA LEU A 127 30.59 -7.14 -0.22
C LEU A 127 31.48 -7.64 -1.36
N CYS A 128 30.93 -7.67 -2.58
CA CYS A 128 31.63 -8.16 -3.76
C CYS A 128 32.99 -7.47 -3.97
N LYS A 129 34.06 -8.26 -4.10
CA LYS A 129 35.42 -7.78 -4.39
C LYS A 129 35.79 -7.81 -5.88
N GLN A 130 34.79 -8.00 -6.76
CA GLN A 130 34.99 -8.02 -8.21
C GLN A 130 36.10 -9.02 -8.65
N CYS A 131 36.06 -10.24 -8.10
CA CYS A 131 37.07 -11.27 -8.31
C CYS A 131 37.01 -12.00 -9.67
N GLY A 132 36.00 -11.72 -10.50
CA GLY A 132 35.79 -12.34 -11.81
C GLY A 132 35.24 -13.76 -11.77
N LEU A 133 34.89 -14.29 -10.59
CA LEU A 133 34.50 -15.70 -10.44
C LEU A 133 33.02 -15.99 -10.68
N CYS A 134 32.17 -14.98 -10.78
CA CYS A 134 30.72 -15.16 -10.90
C CYS A 134 30.07 -13.91 -11.51
N SER A 135 28.82 -14.05 -11.94
CA SER A 135 28.05 -12.96 -12.58
C SER A 135 27.67 -11.81 -11.65
N ILE A 136 27.87 -11.93 -10.33
CA ILE A 136 27.57 -10.84 -9.37
C ILE A 136 28.34 -9.58 -9.76
N GLN A 137 29.62 -9.72 -10.11
CA GLN A 137 30.44 -8.58 -10.54
C GLN A 137 29.88 -7.91 -11.79
N ASP A 138 29.51 -8.71 -12.80
CA ASP A 138 29.05 -8.18 -14.08
C ASP A 138 27.77 -7.37 -13.90
N PHE A 139 26.80 -7.92 -13.15
CA PHE A 139 25.55 -7.24 -12.86
C PHE A 139 25.76 -6.01 -11.97
N GLN A 140 26.60 -6.12 -10.93
CA GLN A 140 26.87 -5.00 -10.03
C GLN A 140 27.51 -3.83 -10.78
N ASN A 141 28.55 -4.09 -11.58
CA ASN A 141 29.25 -3.04 -12.31
C ASN A 141 28.34 -2.31 -13.29
N GLU A 142 27.50 -3.04 -14.03
CA GLU A 142 26.61 -2.41 -15.01
C GLU A 142 25.45 -1.66 -14.32
N ALA A 143 24.87 -2.22 -13.26
CA ALA A 143 23.80 -1.56 -12.52
C ALA A 143 24.29 -0.29 -11.83
N GLU A 144 25.45 -0.31 -11.15
CA GLU A 144 26.06 0.88 -10.54
C GLU A 144 26.38 1.96 -11.58
N LYS A 145 26.87 1.57 -12.76
CA LYS A 145 27.12 2.49 -13.89
C LYS A 145 25.85 3.16 -14.41
N LEU A 146 24.72 2.46 -14.40
CA LEU A 146 23.41 3.05 -14.72
C LEU A 146 22.86 3.90 -13.58
N GLY A 147 23.36 3.73 -12.36
CA GLY A 147 22.99 4.51 -11.16
C GLY A 147 22.26 3.71 -10.08
N TYR A 148 22.00 2.42 -10.28
CA TYR A 148 21.27 1.58 -9.32
C TYR A 148 21.94 1.58 -7.95
N ALA A 149 21.12 1.48 -6.90
CA ALA A 149 21.58 0.88 -5.66
C ALA A 149 21.73 -0.64 -5.89
N VAL A 150 22.83 -1.24 -5.46
CA VAL A 150 23.05 -2.68 -5.56
C VAL A 150 23.20 -3.28 -4.18
N LEU A 151 22.45 -4.36 -3.91
CA LEU A 151 22.52 -5.08 -2.65
C LEU A 151 22.64 -6.59 -2.93
N VAL A 152 23.70 -7.21 -2.39
CA VAL A 152 23.86 -8.67 -2.43
C VAL A 152 23.49 -9.22 -1.06
N ALA A 153 22.20 -9.43 -0.82
CA ALA A 153 21.66 -9.78 0.48
C ALA A 153 20.48 -10.72 0.39
N GLU A 154 20.18 -11.36 1.52
CA GLU A 154 19.05 -12.29 1.66
C GLU A 154 17.95 -11.73 2.58
N GLY A 155 18.17 -10.55 3.18
CA GLY A 155 17.27 -9.96 4.17
C GLY A 155 16.22 -9.03 3.55
N SER A 156 14.94 -9.32 3.81
CA SER A 156 13.80 -8.48 3.44
C SER A 156 13.75 -7.14 4.20
N ALA A 157 14.27 -7.09 5.43
CA ALA A 157 14.14 -5.92 6.32
C ALA A 157 14.81 -4.65 5.75
N ILE A 158 16.03 -4.77 5.22
CA ILE A 158 16.77 -3.64 4.64
C ILE A 158 16.09 -3.15 3.37
N VAL A 159 15.65 -4.07 2.53
CA VAL A 159 14.92 -3.76 1.30
C VAL A 159 13.65 -2.97 1.64
N MET A 160 12.86 -3.42 2.61
CA MET A 160 11.66 -2.73 3.07
C MET A 160 11.96 -1.36 3.65
N SER A 161 13.03 -1.19 4.43
CA SER A 161 13.47 0.11 4.93
C SER A 161 13.83 1.08 3.78
N LEU A 162 14.58 0.61 2.77
CA LEU A 162 14.93 1.40 1.59
C LEU A 162 13.69 1.83 0.78
N ILE A 163 12.68 0.95 0.68
CA ILE A 163 11.39 1.26 0.07
C ILE A 163 10.64 2.32 0.89
N GLN A 164 10.55 2.15 2.20
CA GLN A 164 9.78 3.03 3.09
C GLN A 164 10.35 4.44 3.18
N THR A 165 11.68 4.57 3.12
CA THR A 165 12.35 5.88 3.02
C THR A 165 12.11 6.58 1.68
N GLY A 166 11.57 5.87 0.67
CA GLY A 166 11.33 6.40 -0.67
C GLY A 166 12.61 6.59 -1.49
N LYS A 167 13.75 6.06 -1.02
CA LYS A 167 15.01 6.08 -1.79
C LYS A 167 14.95 5.13 -2.99
N ILE A 168 14.23 4.01 -2.82
CA ILE A 168 14.02 3.01 -3.87
C ILE A 168 12.54 3.00 -4.26
N GLU A 169 12.29 3.13 -5.55
CA GLU A 169 10.95 3.15 -6.14
C GLU A 169 10.66 1.89 -6.97
N ALA A 170 11.68 1.12 -7.38
CA ALA A 170 11.50 -0.16 -8.08
C ALA A 170 12.65 -1.16 -7.83
N ILE A 171 12.39 -2.45 -8.07
CA ILE A 171 13.32 -3.55 -7.78
C ILE A 171 13.51 -4.43 -9.01
N VAL A 172 14.77 -4.72 -9.33
CA VAL A 172 15.16 -5.86 -10.18
C VAL A 172 15.77 -6.90 -9.25
N GLY A 173 15.09 -8.04 -9.09
CA GLY A 173 15.47 -9.11 -8.19
C GLY A 173 16.05 -10.31 -8.91
N ILE A 174 16.94 -11.03 -8.24
CA ILE A 174 17.31 -12.40 -8.59
C ILE A 174 17.05 -13.24 -7.34
N SER A 175 16.28 -14.32 -7.45
CA SER A 175 16.00 -15.18 -6.29
C SER A 175 15.48 -16.54 -6.71
N CYS A 176 15.51 -17.52 -5.80
CA CYS A 176 14.90 -18.81 -6.04
C CYS A 176 13.36 -18.70 -5.99
N LEU A 177 12.69 -19.61 -6.69
CA LEU A 177 11.24 -19.58 -6.87
C LEU A 177 10.48 -19.61 -5.53
N SER A 178 10.94 -20.41 -4.57
CA SER A 178 10.33 -20.53 -3.23
C SER A 178 10.39 -19.26 -2.40
N VAL A 179 11.44 -18.45 -2.57
CA VAL A 179 11.53 -17.13 -1.92
C VAL A 179 10.64 -16.13 -2.65
N LEU A 180 10.62 -16.14 -3.99
CA LEU A 180 9.79 -15.23 -4.77
C LEU A 180 8.31 -15.35 -4.43
N GLU A 181 7.78 -16.57 -4.33
CA GLU A 181 6.39 -16.84 -3.93
C GLU A 181 6.05 -16.22 -2.57
N ARG A 182 6.95 -16.30 -1.58
CA ARG A 182 6.75 -15.74 -0.24
C ARG A 182 6.88 -14.23 -0.22
N THR A 183 7.71 -13.66 -1.10
CA THR A 183 7.91 -12.19 -1.16
C THR A 183 6.82 -11.46 -1.94
N PHE A 184 6.09 -12.16 -2.83
CA PHE A 184 5.12 -11.54 -3.72
C PHE A 184 4.02 -10.74 -2.99
N PRO A 185 3.36 -11.26 -1.92
CA PRO A 185 2.32 -10.49 -1.21
C PRO A 185 2.84 -9.17 -0.63
N TYR A 186 4.11 -9.11 -0.22
CA TYR A 186 4.70 -7.90 0.36
C TYR A 186 4.98 -6.83 -0.69
N VAL A 187 5.51 -7.25 -1.84
CA VAL A 187 5.80 -6.35 -2.97
C VAL A 187 4.50 -5.82 -3.58
N GLU A 188 3.50 -6.69 -3.70
CA GLU A 188 2.14 -6.38 -4.16
C GLU A 188 1.46 -5.40 -3.20
N ALA A 189 1.42 -5.68 -1.89
CA ALA A 189 0.84 -4.80 -0.88
C ALA A 189 1.55 -3.43 -0.82
N ALA A 190 2.87 -3.40 -1.02
CA ALA A 190 3.63 -2.15 -1.07
C ALA A 190 3.51 -1.40 -2.42
N ALA A 191 2.86 -2.01 -3.41
CA ALA A 191 2.74 -1.57 -4.81
C ALA A 191 4.07 -1.01 -5.35
N ILE A 192 5.09 -1.85 -5.33
CA ILE A 192 6.42 -1.51 -5.87
C ILE A 192 6.58 -2.22 -7.22
N PRO A 193 6.91 -1.51 -8.30
CA PRO A 193 7.36 -2.13 -9.52
C PRO A 193 8.55 -3.05 -9.25
N ALA A 194 8.31 -4.35 -9.39
CA ALA A 194 9.32 -5.35 -9.15
C ALA A 194 9.26 -6.42 -10.24
N VAL A 195 10.43 -6.73 -10.77
CA VAL A 195 10.64 -7.89 -11.64
C VAL A 195 11.68 -8.78 -10.99
N ALA A 196 11.55 -10.08 -11.16
CA ALA A 196 12.51 -11.03 -10.63
C ALA A 196 12.89 -12.09 -11.66
N VAL A 197 14.17 -12.37 -11.80
CA VAL A 197 14.65 -13.50 -12.61
C VAL A 197 14.87 -14.70 -11.71
N PRO A 198 14.12 -15.81 -11.89
CA PRO A 198 14.27 -16.99 -11.06
C PRO A 198 15.65 -17.63 -11.20
N LEU A 199 16.27 -18.00 -10.08
CA LEU A 199 17.42 -18.90 -10.08
C LEU A 199 17.00 -20.27 -10.60
N LEU A 200 17.89 -20.90 -11.35
CA LEU A 200 17.67 -22.24 -11.90
C LEU A 200 17.84 -23.34 -10.83
N GLN A 201 18.53 -23.05 -9.74
CA GLN A 201 18.70 -23.92 -8.57
C GLN A 201 18.37 -23.16 -7.28
N ASP A 202 18.05 -23.88 -6.21
CA ASP A 202 17.70 -23.29 -4.90
C ASP A 202 18.40 -23.95 -3.70
N ASP A 203 19.46 -24.74 -3.95
CA ASP A 203 20.29 -25.31 -2.89
C ASP A 203 21.35 -24.33 -2.37
N CYS A 204 21.16 -23.04 -2.65
CA CYS A 204 21.95 -21.90 -2.17
C CYS A 204 23.46 -21.94 -2.46
N ILE A 205 23.92 -22.80 -3.38
CA ILE A 205 25.34 -23.01 -3.68
C ILE A 205 25.55 -22.98 -5.19
N ASP A 206 26.45 -22.12 -5.65
CA ASP A 206 26.88 -22.05 -7.05
C ASP A 206 25.71 -22.05 -8.05
N THR A 207 24.66 -21.28 -7.73
CA THR A 207 23.42 -21.21 -8.50
C THR A 207 23.60 -20.42 -9.79
N THR A 208 22.77 -20.72 -10.79
CA THR A 208 22.76 -20.04 -12.08
C THR A 208 21.42 -19.35 -12.36
N VAL A 209 21.45 -18.41 -13.31
CA VAL A 209 20.32 -17.57 -13.72
C VAL A 209 20.42 -17.33 -15.21
N ASP A 210 19.31 -17.00 -15.87
CA ASP A 210 19.30 -16.53 -17.25
C ASP A 210 19.88 -15.10 -17.31
N VAL A 211 21.17 -15.02 -17.65
CA VAL A 211 21.97 -13.78 -17.60
C VAL A 211 21.43 -12.72 -18.55
N ASP A 212 20.96 -13.13 -19.73
CA ASP A 212 20.37 -12.25 -20.73
C ASP A 212 19.11 -11.56 -20.21
N TRP A 213 18.25 -12.28 -19.50
CA TRP A 213 17.03 -11.70 -18.91
C TRP A 213 17.35 -10.69 -17.81
N VAL A 214 18.32 -10.98 -16.94
CA VAL A 214 18.78 -10.02 -15.91
C VAL A 214 19.30 -8.75 -16.60
N TRP A 215 20.11 -8.92 -17.65
CA TRP A 215 20.65 -7.80 -18.42
C TRP A 215 19.54 -6.94 -19.03
N ASP A 216 18.55 -7.56 -19.66
CA ASP A 216 17.41 -6.87 -20.27
C ASP A 216 16.62 -6.05 -19.23
N TYR A 217 16.34 -6.61 -18.04
CA TYR A 217 15.61 -5.90 -16.99
C TYR A 217 16.40 -4.74 -16.37
N ILE A 218 17.73 -4.87 -16.22
CA ILE A 218 18.58 -3.78 -15.73
C ILE A 218 18.58 -2.60 -16.72
N HIS A 219 18.50 -2.86 -18.02
CA HIS A 219 18.52 -1.81 -19.05
C HIS A 219 17.14 -1.27 -19.45
N LEU A 220 16.08 -1.78 -18.83
CA LEU A 220 14.71 -1.46 -19.20
C LEU A 220 14.43 0.03 -18.96
N THR A 221 13.99 0.76 -19.99
CA THR A 221 13.68 2.19 -19.87
C THR A 221 12.52 2.59 -20.76
N SER A 222 11.77 3.60 -20.35
CA SER A 222 10.67 4.20 -21.12
C SER A 222 10.89 5.71 -21.18
N ASP A 223 10.43 6.33 -22.28
CA ASP A 223 10.33 7.79 -22.36
C ASP A 223 9.17 8.34 -21.49
N ASP A 224 8.23 7.47 -21.09
CA ASP A 224 7.22 7.76 -20.07
C ASP A 224 7.88 7.85 -18.68
N LYS A 225 7.57 8.92 -17.95
CA LYS A 225 8.15 9.25 -16.63
C LYS A 225 7.14 9.16 -15.49
N THR A 226 6.00 8.52 -15.69
CA THR A 226 5.05 8.23 -14.62
C THR A 226 5.75 7.51 -13.45
N ARG A 227 5.81 8.16 -12.28
CA ARG A 227 6.64 7.74 -11.13
C ARG A 227 5.81 7.35 -9.91
N ARG A 228 6.41 6.52 -9.04
CA ARG A 228 5.83 6.13 -7.75
C ARG A 228 5.88 7.33 -6.79
N LEU A 229 4.72 7.75 -6.25
CA LEU A 229 4.67 8.87 -5.30
C LEU A 229 5.32 8.51 -3.95
N ASN A 230 6.17 9.40 -3.41
CA ASN A 230 6.61 9.32 -2.03
C ASN A 230 5.50 9.85 -1.10
N LEU A 231 4.64 8.94 -0.63
CA LEU A 231 3.48 9.29 0.19
C LEU A 231 3.84 9.90 1.56
N ASN A 232 5.04 9.66 2.07
CA ASN A 232 5.48 10.26 3.34
C ASN A 232 5.91 11.70 3.12
N ALA A 233 6.79 11.94 2.15
CA ALA A 233 7.21 13.29 1.77
C ALA A 233 6.02 14.16 1.37
N LEU A 234 5.09 13.63 0.58
CA LEU A 234 3.89 14.36 0.16
C LEU A 234 2.97 14.67 1.36
N HIS A 235 2.81 13.73 2.28
CA HIS A 235 2.00 13.95 3.48
C HIS A 235 2.64 14.99 4.42
N ASP A 236 3.96 14.97 4.56
CA ASP A 236 4.70 15.95 5.35
C ASP A 236 4.66 17.34 4.70
N GLU A 237 4.76 17.43 3.37
CA GLU A 237 4.56 18.68 2.62
C GLU A 237 3.17 19.26 2.88
N VAL A 238 2.11 18.44 2.79
CA VAL A 238 0.73 18.89 3.06
C VAL A 238 0.58 19.47 4.46
N LYS A 239 1.23 18.88 5.48
CA LYS A 239 1.19 19.42 6.85
C LYS A 239 1.73 20.85 6.93
N THR A 240 2.73 21.20 6.10
CA THR A 240 3.31 22.56 6.10
C THR A 240 2.33 23.63 5.63
N TRP A 241 1.26 23.28 4.92
CA TRP A 241 0.27 24.25 4.44
C TRP A 241 -0.71 24.70 5.52
N PHE A 242 -0.73 24.02 6.67
CA PHE A 242 -1.62 24.32 7.79
C PHE A 242 -0.91 25.07 8.92
N THR A 243 0.31 25.57 8.71
CA THR A 243 0.90 26.52 9.67
C THR A 243 0.17 27.87 9.56
N PRO A 244 0.10 28.66 10.65
CA PRO A 244 -0.51 29.98 10.62
C PRO A 244 0.02 30.85 9.47
N GLU A 245 1.34 30.86 9.26
CA GLU A 245 1.99 31.67 8.22
C GLU A 245 1.61 31.21 6.81
N ALA A 246 1.52 29.90 6.57
CA ALA A 246 1.14 29.35 5.27
C ALA A 246 -0.33 29.63 4.96
N LEU A 247 -1.21 29.48 5.96
CA LEU A 247 -2.63 29.80 5.82
C LEU A 247 -2.84 31.29 5.56
N ASP A 248 -2.12 32.16 6.25
CA ASP A 248 -2.18 33.61 6.02
C ASP A 248 -1.68 34.00 4.63
N ALA A 249 -0.62 33.36 4.14
CA ALA A 249 -0.08 33.61 2.81
C ALA A 249 -1.06 33.20 1.71
N LEU A 250 -1.81 32.10 1.90
CA LEU A 250 -2.76 31.60 0.92
C LEU A 250 -4.14 32.26 1.01
N LEU A 251 -4.62 32.50 2.23
CA LEU A 251 -6.00 32.90 2.50
C LEU A 251 -6.15 34.37 2.92
N GLY A 252 -5.03 35.06 3.13
CA GLY A 252 -5.01 36.42 3.66
C GLY A 252 -5.16 36.46 5.19
N GLN A 253 -4.98 37.66 5.74
CA GLN A 253 -5.13 37.91 7.17
C GLN A 253 -6.61 37.84 7.58
N PRO A 254 -6.94 37.26 8.74
CA PRO A 254 -8.29 37.27 9.26
C PRO A 254 -8.78 38.71 9.48
N SER A 255 -10.01 38.98 9.08
CA SER A 255 -10.66 40.28 9.14
C SER A 255 -11.44 40.53 10.43
N CYS A 256 -11.77 39.47 11.17
CA CYS A 256 -12.52 39.54 12.41
C CYS A 256 -12.18 38.39 13.37
N LYS A 257 -12.65 38.49 14.61
CA LYS A 257 -12.34 37.50 15.66
C LYS A 257 -12.83 36.08 15.35
N THR A 258 -13.96 35.95 14.64
CA THR A 258 -14.48 34.63 14.23
C THR A 258 -13.55 33.95 13.22
N GLU A 259 -12.99 34.71 12.27
CA GLU A 259 -12.01 34.19 11.31
C GLU A 259 -10.69 33.82 11.99
N GLU A 260 -10.26 34.58 13.00
CA GLU A 260 -9.10 34.21 13.84
C GLU A 260 -9.31 32.85 14.51
N ILE A 261 -10.46 32.64 15.17
CA ILE A 261 -10.78 31.37 15.84
C ILE A 261 -10.85 30.21 14.83
N ALA A 262 -11.49 30.43 13.67
CA ALA A 262 -11.57 29.45 12.60
C ALA A 262 -10.18 29.08 12.06
N ARG A 263 -9.30 30.07 11.87
CA ARG A 263 -7.92 29.90 11.41
C ARG A 263 -7.10 29.07 12.41
N GLU A 264 -7.19 29.41 13.68
CA GLU A 264 -6.53 28.69 14.76
C GLU A 264 -6.99 27.22 14.80
N TRP A 265 -8.31 26.96 14.74
CA TRP A 265 -8.85 25.60 14.71
C TRP A 265 -8.43 24.79 13.48
N LEU A 266 -8.39 25.43 12.30
CA LEU A 266 -7.92 24.81 11.06
C LEU A 266 -6.44 24.42 11.17
N ALA A 267 -5.62 25.25 11.82
CA ALA A 267 -4.20 25.01 12.07
C ALA A 267 -3.92 23.93 13.14
N ARG A 268 -4.81 23.74 14.13
CA ARG A 268 -4.68 22.71 15.19
C ARG A 268 -4.43 21.31 14.63
N ALA A 269 -3.70 20.50 15.38
CA ALA A 269 -3.24 19.17 14.99
C ALA A 269 -4.34 18.25 14.41
N GLY A 270 -3.90 17.28 13.61
CA GLY A 270 -4.74 16.28 12.97
C GLY A 270 -3.91 15.40 12.04
N LYS A 271 -4.42 14.21 11.69
CA LYS A 271 -3.70 13.28 10.79
C LYS A 271 -3.58 13.81 9.35
N ARG A 272 -4.39 14.80 8.95
CA ARG A 272 -4.41 15.44 7.61
C ARG A 272 -4.52 14.44 6.44
N TRP A 273 -5.29 13.37 6.63
CA TRP A 273 -5.46 12.35 5.60
C TRP A 273 -6.23 12.85 4.38
N ARG A 274 -7.34 13.55 4.59
CA ARG A 274 -8.22 14.03 3.52
C ARG A 274 -7.55 15.05 2.58
N PRO A 275 -6.86 16.10 3.06
CA PRO A 275 -6.08 16.98 2.19
C PRO A 275 -4.98 16.21 1.47
N PHE A 276 -4.27 15.30 2.15
CA PHE A 276 -3.27 14.44 1.52
C PHE A 276 -3.84 13.59 0.38
N LEU A 277 -5.01 12.98 0.57
CA LEU A 277 -5.65 12.15 -0.47
C LEU A 277 -6.04 12.97 -1.69
N THR A 278 -6.50 14.21 -1.48
CA THR A 278 -6.81 15.15 -2.57
C THR A 278 -5.58 15.38 -3.45
N ILE A 279 -4.44 15.66 -2.82
CA ILE A 279 -3.18 15.89 -3.54
C ILE A 279 -2.65 14.60 -4.16
N ALA A 280 -2.71 13.49 -3.43
CA ALA A 280 -2.19 12.22 -3.91
C ALA A 280 -2.95 11.76 -5.16
N ALA A 281 -4.28 11.85 -5.16
CA ALA A 281 -5.10 11.53 -6.33
C ALA A 281 -4.72 12.39 -7.54
N TYR A 282 -4.60 13.71 -7.36
CA TYR A 282 -4.15 14.61 -8.43
C TYR A 282 -2.76 14.21 -8.96
N GLN A 283 -1.81 13.97 -8.05
CA GLN A 283 -0.43 13.62 -8.40
C GLN A 283 -0.31 12.27 -9.11
N ALA A 284 -1.23 11.33 -8.84
CA ALA A 284 -1.27 10.05 -9.54
C ALA A 284 -1.89 10.16 -10.93
N LEU A 285 -2.69 11.18 -11.19
CA LEU A 285 -3.47 11.34 -12.42
C LEU A 285 -2.91 12.39 -13.39
N ARG A 286 -1.97 13.22 -12.94
CA ARG A 286 -1.36 14.27 -13.76
C ARG A 286 -0.39 13.72 -14.81
N GLU A 287 -0.30 14.41 -15.94
CA GLU A 287 0.60 14.04 -17.03
C GLU A 287 2.08 14.38 -16.77
N ASP A 288 2.37 15.55 -16.17
CA ASP A 288 3.74 16.00 -15.85
C ASP A 288 4.01 15.88 -14.34
N PRO A 289 4.73 14.85 -13.87
CA PRO A 289 4.99 14.62 -12.45
C PRO A 289 5.95 15.63 -11.81
N GLU A 290 6.71 16.41 -12.59
CA GLU A 290 7.72 17.33 -12.08
C GLU A 290 7.22 18.77 -11.92
N ALA A 291 6.09 19.12 -12.55
CA ALA A 291 5.55 20.46 -12.37
C ALA A 291 5.15 20.70 -10.89
N PRO A 292 5.40 21.91 -10.36
CA PRO A 292 5.17 22.21 -8.96
C PRO A 292 3.68 22.11 -8.59
N ILE A 293 3.40 21.87 -7.32
CA ILE A 293 2.04 21.94 -6.78
C ILE A 293 1.53 23.39 -6.91
N SER A 294 0.43 23.55 -7.65
CA SER A 294 -0.20 24.86 -7.85
C SER A 294 -0.91 25.35 -6.59
N ASP A 295 -1.09 26.66 -6.46
CA ASP A 295 -1.87 27.22 -5.36
C ASP A 295 -3.33 26.78 -5.41
N ASP A 296 -3.92 26.59 -6.60
CA ASP A 296 -5.28 26.03 -6.75
C ASP A 296 -5.40 24.65 -6.09
N LEU A 297 -4.39 23.80 -6.27
CA LEU A 297 -4.39 22.47 -5.67
C LEU A 297 -4.24 22.54 -4.13
N LYS A 298 -3.46 23.49 -3.61
CA LYS A 298 -3.40 23.77 -2.16
C LYS A 298 -4.73 24.28 -1.62
N LEU A 299 -5.38 25.21 -2.32
CA LEU A 299 -6.71 25.73 -1.95
C LEU A 299 -7.75 24.61 -1.90
N ALA A 300 -7.72 23.69 -2.87
CA ALA A 300 -8.59 22.51 -2.86
C ALA A 300 -8.32 21.59 -1.66
N ALA A 301 -7.06 21.29 -1.34
CA ALA A 301 -6.75 20.48 -0.16
C ALA A 301 -7.17 21.18 1.16
N ILE A 302 -6.92 22.48 1.28
CA ILE A 302 -7.35 23.27 2.45
C ILE A 302 -8.88 23.29 2.56
N SER A 303 -9.61 23.39 1.43
CA SER A 303 -11.07 23.35 1.43
C SER A 303 -11.61 22.03 2.00
N VAL A 304 -11.02 20.91 1.61
CA VAL A 304 -11.38 19.57 2.11
C VAL A 304 -11.13 19.46 3.61
N GLU A 305 -10.02 20.00 4.11
CA GLU A 305 -9.75 20.03 5.55
C GLU A 305 -10.67 21.00 6.30
N ALA A 306 -11.08 22.12 5.68
CA ALA A 306 -12.05 23.04 6.27
C ALA A 306 -13.41 22.37 6.49
N PHE A 307 -13.92 21.63 5.49
CA PHE A 307 -15.14 20.83 5.64
C PHE A 307 -15.01 19.79 6.77
N HIS A 308 -13.87 19.11 6.84
CA HIS A 308 -13.62 18.13 7.90
C HIS A 308 -13.54 18.77 9.29
N LYS A 309 -12.82 19.88 9.44
CA LYS A 309 -12.70 20.59 10.71
C LYS A 309 -14.03 21.20 11.16
N ALA A 310 -14.87 21.63 10.22
CA ALA A 310 -16.24 22.03 10.50
C ALA A 310 -17.07 20.86 11.04
N SER A 311 -17.00 19.69 10.38
CA SER A 311 -17.75 18.51 10.83
C SER A 311 -17.35 18.09 12.23
N LEU A 312 -16.06 18.15 12.58
CA LEU A 312 -15.58 17.84 13.93
C LEU A 312 -16.11 18.82 14.99
N ILE A 313 -16.20 20.12 14.70
CA ILE A 313 -16.77 21.08 15.65
C ILE A 313 -18.24 20.74 15.95
N HIS A 314 -19.00 20.38 14.92
CA HIS A 314 -20.41 20.03 15.08
C HIS A 314 -20.57 18.69 15.81
N ASP A 315 -19.79 17.67 15.44
CA ASP A 315 -19.76 16.35 16.09
C ASP A 315 -19.38 16.48 17.58
N ASP A 316 -18.33 17.26 17.91
CA ASP A 316 -17.92 17.51 19.30
C ASP A 316 -19.07 18.14 20.13
N ILE A 317 -19.89 19.02 19.53
CA ILE A 317 -21.06 19.62 20.19
C ILE A 317 -22.19 18.59 20.35
N GLU A 318 -22.45 17.80 19.31
CA GLU A 318 -23.50 16.78 19.28
C GLU A 318 -23.25 15.67 20.32
N ASP A 319 -21.98 15.28 20.47
CA ASP A 319 -21.54 14.25 21.43
C ASP A 319 -21.20 14.83 22.82
N ASN A 320 -21.14 16.16 22.95
CA ASN A 320 -20.74 16.88 24.18
C ASN A 320 -19.33 16.47 24.67
N ASP A 321 -18.40 16.35 23.73
CA ASP A 321 -17.00 16.01 23.97
C ASP A 321 -16.24 17.17 24.64
N ALA A 322 -15.52 16.89 25.73
CA ALA A 322 -14.72 17.90 26.41
C ALA A 322 -13.38 18.20 25.70
N GLU A 323 -12.78 17.20 25.06
CA GLU A 323 -11.46 17.28 24.45
C GLU A 323 -11.40 16.62 23.07
N ARG A 324 -10.57 17.19 22.18
CA ARG A 324 -10.21 16.63 20.87
C ARG A 324 -8.70 16.77 20.67
N TYR A 325 -8.04 15.68 20.27
CA TYR A 325 -6.58 15.66 20.08
C TYR A 325 -5.76 16.05 21.33
N GLY A 326 -6.32 15.86 22.53
CA GLY A 326 -5.70 16.25 23.80
C GLY A 326 -5.80 17.75 24.11
N GLU A 327 -6.63 18.50 23.37
CA GLU A 327 -6.92 19.90 23.62
C GLU A 327 -8.43 20.10 23.87
N PRO A 328 -8.85 21.14 24.59
CA PRO A 328 -10.27 21.44 24.76
C PRO A 328 -11.01 21.62 23.44
N THR A 329 -12.22 21.06 23.35
CA THR A 329 -13.11 21.28 22.19
C THR A 329 -13.51 22.74 22.08
N LEU A 330 -13.83 23.18 20.86
CA LEU A 330 -14.11 24.60 20.59
C LEU A 330 -15.32 25.11 21.39
N HIS A 331 -16.33 24.27 21.61
CA HIS A 331 -17.51 24.64 22.39
C HIS A 331 -17.23 24.68 23.90
N SER A 332 -16.27 23.89 24.39
CA SER A 332 -15.79 23.96 25.77
C SER A 332 -15.01 25.26 26.03
N GLU A 333 -14.25 25.72 25.04
CA GLU A 333 -13.42 26.93 25.16
C GLU A 333 -14.21 28.25 24.95
N HIS A 334 -15.06 28.30 23.92
CA HIS A 334 -15.73 29.53 23.49
C HIS A 334 -17.26 29.50 23.66
N GLY A 335 -17.81 28.38 24.13
CA GLY A 335 -19.25 28.15 24.20
C GLY A 335 -19.86 27.68 22.88
N VAL A 336 -20.99 26.98 23.00
CA VAL A 336 -21.71 26.34 21.87
C VAL A 336 -22.04 27.33 20.75
N GLY A 337 -22.53 28.53 21.08
CA GLY A 337 -22.94 29.51 20.08
C GLY A 337 -21.80 30.00 19.18
N VAL A 338 -20.59 30.19 19.74
CA VAL A 338 -19.40 30.57 18.96
C VAL A 338 -18.93 29.39 18.12
N ALA A 339 -18.89 28.20 18.70
CA ALA A 339 -18.43 27.00 18.02
C ALA A 339 -19.30 26.66 16.79
N LEU A 340 -20.63 26.68 16.92
CA LEU A 340 -21.55 26.49 15.78
C LEU A 340 -21.26 27.48 14.65
N ASN A 341 -21.13 28.77 14.97
CA ASN A 341 -20.90 29.81 13.97
C ASN A 341 -19.51 29.67 13.31
N VAL A 342 -18.50 29.18 14.02
CA VAL A 342 -17.17 28.88 13.44
C VAL A 342 -17.24 27.67 12.51
N GLY A 343 -18.00 26.62 12.87
CA GLY A 343 -18.25 25.48 12.00
C GLY A 343 -18.92 25.90 10.69
N ASP A 344 -19.99 26.71 10.77
CA ASP A 344 -20.68 27.27 9.59
C ASP A 344 -19.75 28.14 8.72
N LEU A 345 -18.90 28.97 9.35
CA LEU A 345 -17.90 29.76 8.65
C LEU A 345 -16.92 28.86 7.89
N LEU A 346 -16.40 27.79 8.49
CA LEU A 346 -15.48 26.86 7.83
C LEU A 346 -16.11 26.13 6.64
N ILE A 347 -17.42 25.81 6.71
CA ILE A 347 -18.16 25.28 5.55
C ILE A 347 -18.19 26.33 4.42
N GLY A 348 -18.55 27.57 4.74
CA GLY A 348 -18.57 28.67 3.78
C GLY A 348 -17.19 28.92 3.15
N GLU A 349 -16.15 28.91 3.97
CA GLU A 349 -14.75 29.04 3.54
C GLU A 349 -14.37 27.91 2.58
N GLY A 350 -14.67 26.65 2.90
CA GLY A 350 -14.37 25.54 1.99
C GLY A 350 -14.93 25.75 0.58
N TYR A 351 -16.20 26.17 0.46
CA TYR A 351 -16.78 26.48 -0.86
C TYR A 351 -16.17 27.73 -1.51
N ARG A 352 -15.87 28.77 -0.72
CA ARG A 352 -15.20 29.98 -1.21
C ARG A 352 -13.84 29.66 -1.83
N LEU A 353 -13.03 28.85 -1.16
CA LEU A 353 -11.70 28.43 -1.65
C LEU A 353 -11.79 27.70 -2.98
N LEU A 354 -12.75 26.77 -3.12
CA LEU A 354 -13.00 26.10 -4.40
C LEU A 354 -13.46 27.08 -5.47
N ALA A 355 -14.34 28.03 -5.14
CA ALA A 355 -14.88 29.01 -6.08
C ALA A 355 -13.82 30.02 -6.58
N GLU A 356 -12.79 30.31 -5.79
CA GLU A 356 -11.72 31.25 -6.12
C GLU A 356 -10.53 30.65 -6.87
N MET A 357 -10.50 29.32 -7.03
CA MET A 357 -9.49 28.66 -7.86
C MET A 357 -9.46 29.27 -9.28
N LYS A 358 -8.24 29.41 -9.80
CA LYS A 358 -7.93 30.02 -11.11
C LYS A 358 -7.89 29.02 -12.26
N CYS A 359 -8.13 27.75 -11.98
CA CYS A 359 -8.22 26.68 -12.95
C CYS A 359 -9.41 26.86 -13.92
N ALA A 360 -9.47 26.00 -14.94
CA ALA A 360 -10.55 26.06 -15.92
C ALA A 360 -11.93 25.92 -15.25
N GLY A 361 -12.90 26.73 -15.70
CA GLY A 361 -14.20 26.85 -15.03
C GLY A 361 -14.97 25.53 -14.87
N HIS A 362 -14.81 24.58 -15.79
CA HIS A 362 -15.43 23.26 -15.69
C HIS A 362 -14.82 22.40 -14.57
N LEU A 363 -13.50 22.44 -14.37
CA LEU A 363 -12.82 21.73 -13.28
C LEU A 363 -13.30 22.28 -11.93
N ARG A 364 -13.34 23.61 -11.80
CA ARG A 364 -13.87 24.28 -10.61
C ARG A 364 -15.33 23.90 -10.33
N SER A 365 -16.17 23.89 -11.36
CA SER A 365 -17.58 23.47 -11.23
C SER A 365 -17.70 22.02 -10.78
N ALA A 366 -16.83 21.13 -11.26
CA ALA A 366 -16.80 19.73 -10.85
C ALA A 366 -16.42 19.60 -9.36
N CYS A 367 -15.37 20.29 -8.90
CA CYS A 367 -14.97 20.28 -7.48
C CYS A 367 -16.10 20.79 -6.57
N LEU A 368 -16.76 21.89 -6.93
CA LEU A 368 -17.90 22.44 -6.17
C LEU A 368 -19.06 21.46 -6.10
N LYS A 369 -19.38 20.79 -7.21
CA LYS A 369 -20.44 19.77 -7.26
C LYS A 369 -20.13 18.59 -6.33
N VAL A 370 -18.91 18.04 -6.43
CA VAL A 370 -18.44 16.95 -5.56
C VAL A 370 -18.52 17.35 -4.08
N ALA A 371 -18.03 18.54 -3.72
CA ALA A 371 -18.10 19.03 -2.34
C ALA A 371 -19.53 19.23 -1.85
N ALA A 372 -20.43 19.74 -2.69
CA ALA A 372 -21.85 19.95 -2.34
C ALA A 372 -22.60 18.64 -2.15
N GLU A 373 -22.38 17.65 -3.02
CA GLU A 373 -23.01 16.34 -2.92
C GLU A 373 -22.51 15.58 -1.69
N GLY A 374 -21.19 15.54 -1.47
CA GLY A 374 -20.62 14.87 -0.30
C GLY A 374 -21.02 15.50 1.02
N GLN A 375 -21.06 16.83 1.12
CA GLN A 375 -21.56 17.51 2.33
C GLN A 375 -23.02 17.11 2.65
N ARG A 376 -23.87 17.01 1.63
CA ARG A 376 -25.27 16.57 1.82
C ARG A 376 -25.37 15.14 2.31
N GLU A 377 -24.52 14.25 1.81
CA GLU A 377 -24.48 12.85 2.23
C GLU A 377 -23.98 12.70 3.67
N LEU A 378 -22.90 13.41 4.04
CA LEU A 378 -22.39 13.44 5.41
C LEU A 378 -23.45 13.92 6.41
N CYS A 379 -24.13 15.03 6.10
CA CYS A 379 -25.20 15.54 6.97
C CYS A 379 -26.39 14.57 7.08
N ARG A 380 -26.73 13.84 6.00
CA ARG A 380 -27.78 12.80 6.04
C ARG A 380 -27.36 11.62 6.89
N GLY A 381 -26.11 11.18 6.78
CA GLY A 381 -25.52 10.11 7.59
C GLY A 381 -25.55 10.47 9.08
N GLN A 382 -24.97 11.61 9.45
CA GLN A 382 -24.98 12.10 10.84
C GLN A 382 -26.40 12.31 11.35
N GLY A 383 -27.27 12.92 10.55
CA GLY A 383 -28.67 13.13 10.92
C GLY A 383 -29.42 11.82 11.20
N ALA A 384 -29.15 10.75 10.46
CA ALA A 384 -29.75 9.45 10.71
C ALA A 384 -29.31 8.85 12.06
N GLU A 385 -28.03 9.01 12.42
CA GLU A 385 -27.50 8.60 13.74
C GLU A 385 -28.12 9.43 14.86
N LEU A 386 -28.18 10.76 14.75
CA LEU A 386 -28.80 11.62 15.76
C LEU A 386 -30.28 11.32 15.97
N LEU A 387 -31.03 11.07 14.89
CA LEU A 387 -32.43 10.67 14.97
C LEU A 387 -32.59 9.31 15.67
N TRP A 388 -31.66 8.38 15.43
CA TRP A 388 -31.59 7.11 16.13
C TRP A 388 -31.24 7.29 17.61
N SER A 389 -30.26 8.12 17.97
CA SER A 389 -29.88 8.38 19.36
C SER A 389 -31.03 8.98 20.17
N ASN A 390 -31.89 9.79 19.54
CA ASN A 390 -33.11 10.32 20.16
C ASN A 390 -34.21 9.27 20.39
N ASN A 391 -34.25 8.21 19.57
CA ASN A 391 -35.24 7.13 19.65
C ASN A 391 -34.56 5.78 19.36
N PRO A 392 -33.75 5.26 20.29
CA PRO A 392 -32.89 4.12 20.02
C PRO A 392 -33.71 2.87 19.76
N VAL A 393 -33.38 2.20 18.65
CA VAL A 393 -33.95 0.91 18.26
C VAL A 393 -32.84 -0.07 17.97
N SER A 394 -33.07 -1.34 18.29
CA SER A 394 -32.12 -2.41 17.99
C SER A 394 -31.79 -2.50 16.49
N LEU A 395 -30.52 -2.23 16.12
CA LEU A 395 -30.02 -2.36 14.74
C LEU A 395 -29.22 -3.64 14.56
N ASN A 396 -29.48 -4.42 13.50
CA ASN A 396 -28.65 -5.56 13.14
C ASN A 396 -27.34 -5.13 12.46
N GLY A 397 -26.39 -6.06 12.31
CA GLY A 397 -25.09 -5.75 11.72
C GLY A 397 -25.17 -5.11 10.32
N THR A 398 -26.11 -5.53 9.47
CA THR A 398 -26.31 -4.95 8.14
C THR A 398 -26.79 -3.49 8.22
N GLN A 399 -27.69 -3.18 9.15
CA GLN A 399 -28.17 -1.81 9.34
C GLN A 399 -27.08 -0.87 9.88
N VAL A 400 -26.21 -1.37 10.78
CA VAL A 400 -25.05 -0.60 11.25
C VAL A 400 -24.08 -0.32 10.11
N LEU A 401 -23.81 -1.31 9.24
CA LEU A 401 -22.94 -1.11 8.07
C LEU A 401 -23.51 -0.08 7.09
N GLU A 402 -24.84 0.06 6.97
CA GLU A 402 -25.48 1.11 6.16
C GLU A 402 -25.24 2.51 6.73
N ILE A 403 -25.23 2.64 8.06
CA ILE A 403 -24.87 3.90 8.74
C ILE A 403 -23.39 4.22 8.47
N PHE A 404 -22.50 3.23 8.60
CA PHE A 404 -21.06 3.41 8.33
C PHE A 404 -20.80 3.86 6.89
N ARG A 405 -21.51 3.26 5.92
CA ARG A 405 -21.48 3.65 4.51
C ARG A 405 -21.79 5.14 4.33
N SER A 406 -22.75 5.68 5.06
CA SER A 406 -23.21 7.06 4.86
C SER A 406 -22.43 8.11 5.67
N LYS A 407 -21.81 7.73 6.80
CA LYS A 407 -21.11 8.66 7.70
C LYS A 407 -19.67 8.97 7.28
N THR A 408 -18.90 7.94 6.92
CA THR A 408 -17.45 8.07 6.81
C THR A 408 -16.94 7.97 5.36
N ALA A 409 -17.56 7.14 4.53
CA ALA A 409 -17.14 6.94 3.15
C ALA A 409 -17.20 8.22 2.28
N PRO A 410 -18.24 9.09 2.37
CA PRO A 410 -18.32 10.26 1.49
C PRO A 410 -17.15 11.23 1.69
N ALA A 411 -16.57 11.30 2.90
CA ALA A 411 -15.45 12.20 3.16
C ALA A 411 -14.14 11.75 2.48
N PHE A 412 -13.91 10.43 2.35
CA PHE A 412 -12.80 9.91 1.56
C PHE A 412 -13.05 10.10 0.07
N GLU A 413 -14.28 9.85 -0.36
CA GLU A 413 -14.71 9.99 -1.74
C GLU A 413 -14.55 11.43 -2.26
N VAL A 414 -15.01 12.42 -1.48
CA VAL A 414 -14.87 13.85 -1.82
C VAL A 414 -13.41 14.23 -2.01
N ALA A 415 -12.53 13.81 -1.10
CA ALA A 415 -11.10 14.11 -1.20
C ALA A 415 -10.50 13.56 -2.50
N LEU A 416 -10.73 12.27 -2.80
CA LEU A 416 -10.20 11.63 -3.99
C LEU A 416 -10.81 12.23 -5.28
N LYS A 417 -12.12 12.45 -5.32
CA LYS A 417 -12.83 13.00 -6.48
C LYS A 417 -12.44 14.46 -6.76
N ILE A 418 -12.19 15.29 -5.75
CA ILE A 418 -11.67 16.66 -5.97
C ILE A 418 -10.28 16.62 -6.61
N GLY A 419 -9.39 15.75 -6.13
CA GLY A 419 -8.07 15.57 -6.74
C GLY A 419 -8.14 15.11 -8.19
N SER A 420 -9.02 14.13 -8.47
CA SER A 420 -9.27 13.63 -9.82
C SER A 420 -9.90 14.68 -10.75
N ALA A 421 -10.85 15.46 -10.23
CA ALA A 421 -11.46 16.56 -10.96
C ALA A 421 -10.42 17.59 -11.41
N LEU A 422 -9.49 17.98 -10.54
CA LEU A 422 -8.43 18.91 -10.90
C LEU A 422 -7.44 18.33 -11.91
N ALA A 423 -7.24 17.01 -11.92
CA ALA A 423 -6.44 16.32 -12.92
C ALA A 423 -7.18 16.13 -14.27
N GLY A 424 -8.47 16.48 -14.33
CA GLY A 424 -9.30 16.31 -15.52
C GLY A 424 -9.66 14.86 -15.83
N GLN A 425 -9.67 13.98 -14.81
CA GLN A 425 -9.87 12.53 -14.93
C GLN A 425 -11.07 12.03 -14.10
N LEU A 426 -11.96 12.94 -13.67
CA LEU A 426 -13.07 12.58 -12.79
C LEU A 426 -14.06 11.64 -13.48
N ASP A 427 -14.38 11.86 -14.75
CA ASP A 427 -15.37 11.06 -15.46
C ASP A 427 -14.91 9.60 -15.62
N GLU A 428 -13.61 9.39 -15.82
CA GLU A 428 -12.98 8.07 -15.95
C GLU A 428 -12.82 7.35 -14.61
N THR A 429 -12.79 8.07 -13.49
CA THR A 429 -12.42 7.53 -12.17
C THR A 429 -13.55 7.57 -11.14
N ALA A 430 -14.65 8.28 -11.39
CA ALA A 430 -15.69 8.54 -10.40
C ALA A 430 -16.30 7.27 -9.79
N ASP A 431 -16.64 6.28 -10.60
CA ASP A 431 -17.32 5.04 -10.17
C ASP A 431 -16.40 4.16 -9.32
N VAL A 432 -15.13 4.05 -9.72
CA VAL A 432 -14.15 3.28 -8.97
C VAL A 432 -13.78 3.97 -7.66
N LEU A 433 -13.63 5.30 -7.66
CA LEU A 433 -13.36 6.07 -6.45
C LEU A 433 -14.53 6.01 -5.47
N HIS A 434 -15.77 5.96 -5.95
CA HIS A 434 -16.95 5.73 -5.13
C HIS A 434 -16.91 4.36 -4.46
N THR A 435 -16.82 3.28 -5.26
CA THR A 435 -16.78 1.90 -4.74
C THR A 435 -15.61 1.67 -3.80
N TYR A 436 -14.43 2.21 -4.12
CA TYR A 436 -13.25 2.14 -3.25
C TYR A 436 -13.49 2.85 -1.91
N SER A 437 -14.01 4.07 -1.96
CA SER A 437 -14.21 4.91 -0.77
C SER A 437 -15.32 4.38 0.14
N GLU A 438 -16.35 3.75 -0.44
CA GLU A 438 -17.39 3.02 0.29
C GLU A 438 -16.78 1.93 1.18
N ASN A 439 -16.04 1.02 0.57
CA ASN A 439 -15.44 -0.12 1.26
C ASN A 439 -14.36 0.33 2.25
N LEU A 440 -13.55 1.33 1.88
CA LEU A 440 -12.55 1.92 2.79
C LEU A 440 -13.21 2.58 4.01
N GLY A 441 -14.28 3.35 3.81
CA GLY A 441 -15.00 4.03 4.88
C GLY A 441 -15.62 3.06 5.88
N ILE A 442 -16.23 1.97 5.38
CA ILE A 442 -16.77 0.90 6.23
C ILE A 442 -15.66 0.21 7.02
N ALA A 443 -14.55 -0.17 6.36
CA ALA A 443 -13.39 -0.78 7.02
C ALA A 443 -12.81 0.15 8.10
N TYR A 444 -12.71 1.46 7.82
CA TYR A 444 -12.21 2.43 8.78
C TYR A 444 -13.09 2.50 10.04
N GLN A 445 -14.41 2.48 9.88
CA GLN A 445 -15.33 2.54 11.01
C GLN A 445 -15.37 1.24 11.82
N ILE A 446 -15.22 0.08 11.17
CA ILE A 446 -15.05 -1.20 11.89
C ILE A 446 -13.75 -1.21 12.69
N ARG A 447 -12.66 -0.66 12.14
CA ARG A 447 -11.39 -0.50 12.88
C ARG A 447 -11.57 0.43 14.08
N ASP A 448 -12.25 1.55 13.93
CA ASP A 448 -12.56 2.50 15.02
C ASP A 448 -13.32 1.81 16.16
N ASP A 449 -14.35 1.01 15.83
CA ASP A 449 -15.10 0.22 16.81
C ASP A 449 -14.22 -0.81 17.56
N LEU A 450 -13.30 -1.48 16.84
CA LEU A 450 -12.37 -2.44 17.43
C LEU A 450 -11.35 -1.75 18.35
N ASP A 451 -10.81 -0.61 17.91
CA ASP A 451 -9.81 0.16 18.65
C ASP A 451 -10.42 0.82 19.90
N ASP A 452 -11.69 1.25 19.83
CA ASP A 452 -12.44 1.82 20.97
C ASP A 452 -12.61 0.83 22.14
N LEU A 453 -12.54 -0.47 21.87
CA LEU A 453 -12.55 -1.55 22.88
C LEU A 453 -11.13 -2.04 23.25
N GLY A 454 -10.07 -1.51 22.64
CA GLY A 454 -8.69 -1.93 22.87
C GLY A 454 -8.10 -1.50 24.22
N ASP A 455 -7.03 -2.19 24.66
CA ASP A 455 -6.37 -1.99 25.97
C ASP A 455 -5.73 -0.60 26.15
N ASP A 456 -5.48 0.13 25.07
CA ASP A 456 -4.84 1.46 25.07
C ASP A 456 -5.83 2.62 25.25
N SER A 457 -7.13 2.36 25.40
CA SER A 457 -8.18 3.38 25.62
C SER A 457 -8.18 3.92 27.07
N ALA A 458 -7.03 4.40 27.55
CA ALA A 458 -6.77 4.78 28.94
C ALA A 458 -7.54 6.00 29.48
N ALA A 459 -8.41 6.64 28.68
CA ALA A 459 -9.07 7.90 29.04
C ALA A 459 -10.56 7.76 29.40
N ASP A 460 -11.27 6.74 28.92
CA ASP A 460 -12.68 6.52 29.27
C ASP A 460 -13.06 5.03 29.20
N ASN A 461 -13.39 4.47 30.36
CA ASN A 461 -13.83 3.07 30.51
C ASN A 461 -15.35 2.91 30.33
N GLN A 462 -16.11 4.00 30.17
CA GLN A 462 -17.55 3.93 29.97
C GLN A 462 -17.89 3.61 28.51
N VAL A 463 -18.95 2.83 28.33
CA VAL A 463 -19.46 2.47 27.01
C VAL A 463 -20.55 3.47 26.63
N SER A 464 -20.29 4.28 25.60
CA SER A 464 -21.34 5.07 24.95
C SER A 464 -22.12 4.20 23.98
N ILE A 465 -23.46 4.24 24.06
CA ILE A 465 -24.32 3.49 23.16
C ILE A 465 -24.45 4.27 21.84
N ARG A 466 -23.63 3.87 20.87
CA ARG A 466 -23.68 4.35 19.48
C ARG A 466 -23.91 3.17 18.53
N PRO A 467 -24.36 3.39 17.28
CA PRO A 467 -24.39 2.34 16.27
C PRO A 467 -23.00 1.74 16.09
N SER A 468 -22.78 0.56 16.66
CA SER A 468 -21.49 -0.15 16.63
C SER A 468 -21.67 -1.57 16.13
N ILE A 469 -20.77 -2.00 15.25
CA ILE A 469 -20.80 -3.36 14.67
C ILE A 469 -20.56 -4.41 15.75
N ILE A 470 -19.69 -4.10 16.72
CA ILE A 470 -19.39 -5.03 17.82
C ILE A 470 -20.60 -5.16 18.73
N LEU A 471 -21.24 -4.04 19.10
CA LEU A 471 -22.44 -4.07 19.92
C LEU A 471 -23.62 -4.76 19.21
N ALA A 472 -23.74 -4.60 17.89
CA ALA A 472 -24.78 -5.27 17.11
C ALA A 472 -24.54 -6.79 17.05
N LEU A 473 -23.31 -7.21 16.74
CA LEU A 473 -22.92 -8.61 16.70
C LEU A 473 -23.02 -9.27 18.08
N LEU A 474 -22.69 -8.53 19.14
CA LEU A 474 -22.81 -9.01 20.51
C LEU A 474 -24.26 -9.25 20.90
N ARG A 475 -25.19 -8.35 20.51
CA ARG A 475 -26.63 -8.57 20.69
C ARG A 475 -27.12 -9.80 19.91
N GLU A 476 -26.65 -9.98 18.68
CA GLU A 476 -27.07 -11.09 17.81
C GLU A 476 -26.55 -12.46 18.28
N ARG A 477 -25.35 -12.50 18.86
CA ARG A 477 -24.64 -13.74 19.22
C ARG A 477 -24.66 -14.05 20.72
N GLY A 478 -24.87 -13.02 21.54
CA GLY A 478 -24.95 -13.12 22.99
C GLY A 478 -26.03 -14.09 23.44
N LYS A 479 -25.79 -14.69 24.61
CA LYS A 479 -26.75 -15.57 25.29
C LYS A 479 -26.92 -15.09 26.72
N ASP A 480 -28.02 -15.51 27.34
CA ASP A 480 -28.32 -15.27 28.75
C ASP A 480 -28.14 -13.79 29.12
N GLU A 481 -27.34 -13.50 30.14
CA GLU A 481 -27.05 -12.14 30.64
C GLU A 481 -26.60 -11.17 29.54
N VAL A 482 -25.70 -11.60 28.63
CA VAL A 482 -25.19 -10.75 27.54
C VAL A 482 -26.33 -10.31 26.63
N LYS A 483 -27.25 -11.23 26.30
CA LYS A 483 -28.37 -10.90 25.42
C LYS A 483 -29.34 -9.93 26.09
N GLU A 484 -29.68 -10.17 27.35
CA GLU A 484 -30.59 -9.31 28.12
C GLU A 484 -30.04 -7.90 28.28
N VAL A 485 -28.76 -7.77 28.65
CA VAL A 485 -28.09 -6.47 28.80
C VAL A 485 -28.02 -5.76 27.45
N MET A 486 -27.60 -6.44 26.39
CA MET A 486 -27.51 -5.79 25.07
C MET A 486 -28.88 -5.38 24.52
N GLU A 487 -29.93 -6.20 24.67
CA GLU A 487 -31.29 -5.81 24.26
C GLU A 487 -31.80 -4.59 25.06
N ALA A 488 -31.52 -4.52 26.36
CA ALA A 488 -31.89 -3.36 27.17
C ALA A 488 -31.14 -2.10 26.73
N LEU A 489 -29.81 -2.18 26.54
CA LEU A 489 -28.96 -1.08 26.08
C LEU A 489 -29.44 -0.53 24.72
N TRP A 490 -29.64 -1.39 23.73
CA TRP A 490 -30.05 -1.01 22.37
C TRP A 490 -31.43 -0.34 22.30
N ASN A 491 -32.30 -0.58 23.28
CA ASN A 491 -33.64 0.00 23.35
C ASN A 491 -33.75 1.13 24.38
N GLY A 492 -32.62 1.64 24.90
CA GLY A 492 -32.59 2.73 25.88
C GLY A 492 -33.25 2.37 27.22
N GLN A 493 -33.35 1.08 27.55
CA GLN A 493 -33.93 0.62 28.80
C GLN A 493 -32.90 0.69 29.94
N PRO A 494 -33.33 1.02 31.17
CA PRO A 494 -32.41 1.10 32.29
C PRO A 494 -31.82 -0.28 32.61
N VAL A 495 -30.50 -0.36 32.61
CA VAL A 495 -29.73 -1.51 33.10
C VAL A 495 -29.19 -1.24 34.51
N ALA A 496 -29.06 -2.28 35.33
CA ALA A 496 -28.64 -2.15 36.73
C ALA A 496 -27.22 -1.58 36.89
N SER A 497 -26.33 -1.92 35.96
CA SER A 497 -25.00 -1.34 35.81
C SER A 497 -24.65 -1.34 34.33
N LEU A 498 -24.15 -0.22 33.81
CA LEU A 498 -23.56 -0.19 32.48
C LEU A 498 -22.28 -1.04 32.50
N PRO A 499 -22.10 -1.99 31.56
CA PRO A 499 -20.85 -2.72 31.45
C PRO A 499 -19.74 -1.75 31.02
N ASP A 500 -18.54 -1.93 31.58
CA ASP A 500 -17.36 -1.21 31.13
C ASP A 500 -16.82 -1.81 29.82
N LYS A 501 -15.91 -1.08 29.15
CA LYS A 501 -15.29 -1.53 27.90
C LYS A 501 -14.59 -2.89 28.02
N PRO A 502 -13.80 -3.19 29.09
CA PRO A 502 -13.22 -4.52 29.29
C PRO A 502 -14.26 -5.65 29.38
N THR A 503 -15.40 -5.41 30.02
CA THR A 503 -16.50 -6.39 30.10
C THR A 503 -17.11 -6.64 28.72
N ILE A 504 -17.42 -5.58 27.97
CA ILE A 504 -17.93 -5.71 26.59
C ILE A 504 -16.94 -6.46 25.71
N ARG A 505 -15.64 -6.16 25.81
CA ARG A 505 -14.60 -6.87 25.06
C ARG A 505 -14.56 -8.35 25.42
N GLY A 506 -14.56 -8.69 26.71
CA GLY A 506 -14.59 -10.08 27.16
C GLY A 506 -15.81 -10.85 26.63
N TRP A 507 -17.00 -10.22 26.61
CA TRP A 507 -18.17 -10.83 26.00
C TRP A 507 -18.05 -10.95 24.47
N ALA A 508 -17.47 -9.96 23.80
CA ALA A 508 -17.26 -9.98 22.35
C ALA A 508 -16.32 -11.11 21.91
N GLU A 509 -15.23 -11.35 22.66
CA GLU A 509 -14.30 -12.46 22.43
C GLU A 509 -14.99 -13.82 22.70
N GLN A 510 -15.70 -13.96 23.82
CA GLN A 510 -16.37 -15.23 24.18
C GLN A 510 -17.49 -15.63 23.20
N THR A 511 -18.19 -14.66 22.63
CA THR A 511 -19.30 -14.88 21.68
C THR A 511 -18.85 -14.99 20.23
N GLY A 512 -17.56 -14.78 19.94
CA GLY A 512 -17.03 -14.75 18.58
C GLY A 512 -17.39 -13.47 17.81
N ALA A 513 -17.93 -12.44 18.48
CA ALA A 513 -18.33 -11.18 17.85
C ALA A 513 -17.11 -10.36 17.43
N TYR A 514 -16.05 -10.35 18.25
CA TYR A 514 -14.79 -9.66 17.96
C TYR A 514 -14.10 -10.25 16.70
N GLU A 515 -14.01 -11.57 16.62
CA GLU A 515 -13.46 -12.28 15.45
C GLU A 515 -14.31 -12.03 14.21
N LYS A 516 -15.64 -12.00 14.35
CA LYS A 516 -16.52 -11.70 13.22
C LYS A 516 -16.34 -10.27 12.71
N ALA A 517 -16.20 -9.28 13.60
CA ALA A 517 -15.89 -7.90 13.23
C ALA A 517 -14.52 -7.80 12.55
N SER A 518 -13.51 -8.52 13.06
CA SER A 518 -12.18 -8.59 12.45
C SER A 518 -12.20 -9.20 11.04
N VAL A 519 -12.98 -10.26 10.83
CA VAL A 519 -13.19 -10.85 9.48
C VAL A 519 -13.91 -9.88 8.55
N LEU A 520 -14.90 -9.15 9.04
CA LEU A 520 -15.59 -8.12 8.24
C LEU A 520 -14.62 -6.99 7.84
N LEU A 521 -13.78 -6.54 8.76
CA LEU A 521 -12.73 -5.55 8.48
C LEU A 521 -11.84 -6.00 7.31
N GLU A 522 -11.27 -7.21 7.39
CA GLU A 522 -10.43 -7.76 6.32
C GLU A 522 -11.22 -7.92 5.01
N SER A 523 -12.49 -8.33 5.08
CA SER A 523 -13.35 -8.47 3.90
C SER A 523 -13.59 -7.14 3.18
N TYR A 524 -13.84 -6.05 3.92
CA TYR A 524 -14.05 -4.72 3.34
C TYR A 524 -12.75 -4.10 2.82
N LYS A 525 -11.62 -4.38 3.48
CA LYS A 525 -10.30 -4.01 2.94
C LYS A 525 -10.04 -4.72 1.61
N GLU A 526 -10.28 -6.03 1.54
CA GLU A 526 -10.19 -6.82 0.30
C GLU A 526 -11.15 -6.30 -0.77
N ALA A 527 -12.38 -5.96 -0.41
CA ALA A 527 -13.36 -5.40 -1.34
C ALA A 527 -12.89 -4.05 -1.91
N ALA A 528 -12.29 -3.18 -1.08
CA ALA A 528 -11.68 -1.94 -1.53
C ALA A 528 -10.49 -2.18 -2.47
N ILE A 529 -9.71 -3.25 -2.28
CA ILE A 529 -8.61 -3.61 -3.18
C ILE A 529 -9.16 -4.16 -4.51
N ARG A 530 -10.15 -5.06 -4.43
CA ARG A 530 -10.78 -5.69 -5.59
C ARG A 530 -11.52 -4.68 -6.46
N SER A 531 -12.09 -3.61 -5.89
CA SER A 531 -12.71 -2.56 -6.70
C SER A 531 -11.72 -1.85 -7.62
N LEU A 532 -10.41 -1.97 -7.37
CA LEU A 532 -9.35 -1.40 -8.21
C LEU A 532 -9.00 -2.29 -9.42
N ALA A 533 -9.61 -3.47 -9.57
CA ALA A 533 -9.25 -4.44 -10.61
C ALA A 533 -9.26 -3.82 -12.01
N ASP A 534 -10.33 -3.11 -12.34
CA ASP A 534 -10.60 -2.54 -13.67
C ASP A 534 -9.95 -1.16 -13.91
N ILE A 535 -9.11 -0.67 -12.98
CA ILE A 535 -8.39 0.59 -13.18
C ILE A 535 -7.33 0.41 -14.26
N GLU A 536 -7.46 1.17 -15.35
CA GLU A 536 -6.48 1.20 -16.43
C GLU A 536 -5.24 2.07 -16.13
N LEU A 537 -5.28 2.88 -15.06
CA LEU A 537 -4.23 3.81 -14.64
C LEU A 537 -3.35 3.21 -13.51
N PRO A 538 -2.12 2.71 -13.82
CA PRO A 538 -1.30 2.01 -12.84
C PRO A 538 -0.87 2.89 -11.65
N SER A 539 -0.65 4.18 -11.89
CA SER A 539 -0.30 5.17 -10.86
C SER A 539 -1.42 5.35 -9.84
N LEU A 540 -2.68 5.47 -10.29
CA LEU A 540 -3.84 5.55 -9.42
C LEU A 540 -4.06 4.23 -8.68
N LYS A 541 -4.02 3.09 -9.39
CA LYS A 541 -4.19 1.75 -8.79
C LYS A 541 -3.16 1.50 -7.67
N GLY A 542 -1.89 1.78 -7.96
CA GLY A 542 -0.80 1.66 -6.99
C GLY A 542 -0.91 2.65 -5.82
N LEU A 543 -1.37 3.88 -6.06
CA LEU A 543 -1.65 4.84 -4.99
C LEU A 543 -2.72 4.32 -4.04
N LEU A 544 -3.90 3.96 -4.56
CA LEU A 544 -5.06 3.55 -3.76
C LEU A 544 -4.76 2.25 -2.97
N ARG A 545 -4.00 1.32 -3.55
CA ARG A 545 -3.50 0.14 -2.83
C ARG A 545 -2.63 0.52 -1.62
N ARG A 546 -1.69 1.45 -1.80
CA ARG A 546 -0.78 1.91 -0.75
C ARG A 546 -1.47 2.74 0.32
N VAL A 547 -2.50 3.50 -0.04
CA VAL A 547 -3.33 4.26 0.89
C VAL A 547 -3.99 3.33 1.91
N ILE A 548 -4.56 2.19 1.47
CA ILE A 548 -5.12 1.17 2.39
C ILE A 548 -4.05 0.71 3.38
N GLY A 549 -2.90 0.24 2.87
CA GLY A 549 -1.82 -0.26 3.75
C GLY A 549 -1.30 0.80 4.73
N LYS A 550 -1.28 2.09 4.34
CA LYS A 550 -0.85 3.20 5.20
C LYS A 550 -1.92 3.61 6.23
N ILE A 551 -3.22 3.49 5.91
CA ILE A 551 -4.31 3.78 6.85
C ILE A 551 -4.40 2.69 7.93
N PHE A 552 -4.21 1.42 7.56
CA PHE A 552 -4.37 0.27 8.46
C PHE A 552 -3.07 -0.31 9.04
N ASN A 553 -1.91 0.34 8.80
CA ASN A 553 -0.60 0.00 9.38
C ASN A 553 -0.12 -1.46 9.16
N GLU A 554 -0.36 -2.05 8.00
CA GLU A 554 -0.21 -3.50 7.75
C GLU A 554 1.23 -4.03 7.55
N LEU A 555 2.26 -3.18 7.56
CA LEU A 555 3.63 -3.61 7.24
C LEU A 555 4.40 -4.10 8.48
N GLU A 556 4.02 -5.26 9.02
CA GLU A 556 4.88 -6.02 9.94
C GLU A 556 5.92 -6.86 9.17
N ILE A 557 7.21 -6.64 9.47
CA ILE A 557 8.34 -7.27 8.79
C ILE A 557 8.66 -8.63 9.45
N LYS A 558 8.47 -9.74 8.73
CA LYS A 558 9.05 -11.05 9.08
C LYS A 558 10.30 -11.32 8.22
N GLY A 559 11.30 -11.99 8.79
CA GLY A 559 12.56 -12.35 8.12
C GLY A 559 12.54 -13.81 7.66
N TRP A 560 12.61 -14.06 6.35
CA TRP A 560 12.16 -15.34 5.77
C TRP A 560 13.27 -16.30 5.29
N CYS A 561 14.52 -15.87 5.16
CA CYS A 561 15.59 -16.71 4.58
C CYS A 561 16.30 -17.64 5.59
N ARG A 562 16.30 -17.33 6.89
CA ARG A 562 17.02 -18.13 7.90
C ARG A 562 16.50 -19.56 8.05
N GLU A 563 15.21 -19.78 7.79
CA GLU A 563 14.56 -21.10 7.95
C GLU A 563 15.03 -22.10 6.88
N ILE A 564 15.15 -21.65 5.62
CA ILE A 564 15.59 -22.51 4.50
C ILE A 564 17.09 -22.84 4.59
N GLU A 565 17.91 -21.91 5.09
CA GLU A 565 19.33 -22.19 5.36
C GLU A 565 19.52 -23.23 6.46
N GLN A 566 18.68 -23.18 7.50
CA GLN A 566 18.71 -24.15 8.60
C GLN A 566 18.27 -25.55 8.14
N GLU A 567 17.23 -25.65 7.30
CA GLU A 567 16.77 -26.92 6.72
C GLU A 567 17.82 -27.55 5.78
N ASN A 568 18.53 -26.74 4.99
CA ASN A 568 19.51 -27.23 4.02
C ASN A 568 20.92 -27.48 4.59
N ALA A 569 21.23 -27.01 5.80
CA ALA A 569 22.56 -27.10 6.40
C ALA A 569 23.10 -28.54 6.50
N ALA A 570 22.24 -29.52 6.82
CA ALA A 570 22.62 -30.93 6.94
C ALA A 570 22.91 -31.61 5.59
N ALA A 571 22.13 -31.30 4.55
CA ALA A 571 22.34 -31.79 3.19
C ALA A 571 23.57 -31.14 2.51
N THR A 572 23.84 -29.88 2.87
CA THR A 572 24.97 -29.08 2.38
C THR A 572 26.33 -29.66 2.80
N GLN A 573 26.43 -30.20 4.02
CA GLN A 573 27.70 -30.74 4.53
C GLN A 573 28.10 -32.05 3.84
N ALA A 574 27.14 -32.91 3.49
CA ALA A 574 27.38 -34.14 2.74
C ALA A 574 27.86 -33.85 1.31
N ARG A 575 27.21 -32.91 0.61
CA ARG A 575 27.59 -32.50 -0.75
C ARG A 575 28.95 -31.77 -0.80
N ARG A 576 29.30 -30.99 0.24
CA ARG A 576 30.63 -30.35 0.37
C ARG A 576 31.76 -31.37 0.44
N LEU A 577 31.56 -32.49 1.15
CA LEU A 577 32.53 -33.58 1.25
C LEU A 577 32.70 -34.33 -0.09
N GLU A 578 31.61 -34.48 -0.84
CA GLU A 578 31.60 -35.15 -2.14
C GLU A 578 32.28 -34.29 -3.21
N ALA A 579 31.98 -32.99 -3.26
CA ALA A 579 32.64 -32.03 -4.16
C ALA A 579 34.14 -31.82 -3.84
N ALA A 580 34.53 -31.91 -2.56
CA ALA A 580 35.94 -31.83 -2.16
C ALA A 580 36.76 -33.06 -2.60
N LYS A 581 36.16 -34.27 -2.52
CA LYS A 581 36.78 -35.51 -3.03
C LYS A 581 36.89 -35.54 -4.56
N GLU A 582 35.88 -35.01 -5.25
CA GLU A 582 35.91 -34.86 -6.72
C GLU A 582 36.92 -33.78 -7.19
N ALA A 583 37.42 -32.90 -6.32
CA ALA A 583 38.40 -31.87 -6.70
C ALA A 583 39.86 -32.26 -6.43
N GLU A 584 40.09 -33.39 -5.75
CA GLU A 584 41.42 -33.81 -5.25
C GLU A 584 42.42 -34.12 -6.38
N HIS A 585 41.92 -34.51 -7.56
CA HIS A 585 42.74 -34.79 -8.75
C HIS A 585 43.03 -33.56 -9.64
N LEU A 586 42.45 -32.40 -9.31
CA LEU A 586 42.67 -31.13 -10.03
C LEU A 586 43.69 -30.22 -9.33
N VAL A 587 44.20 -30.63 -8.16
CA VAL A 587 45.27 -29.94 -7.44
C VAL A 587 46.62 -30.48 -7.93
N PRO A 588 47.48 -29.66 -8.57
CA PRO A 588 48.83 -30.08 -8.93
C PRO A 588 49.60 -30.45 -7.67
N GLN A 589 50.06 -31.70 -7.57
CA GLN A 589 50.98 -32.11 -6.51
C GLN A 589 52.26 -31.27 -6.58
N PRO A 590 52.73 -30.68 -5.46
CA PRO A 590 53.96 -29.91 -5.46
C PRO A 590 55.12 -30.81 -5.88
N LYS A 591 55.88 -30.39 -6.91
CA LYS A 591 57.15 -31.04 -7.25
C LYS A 591 58.07 -30.93 -6.04
N ALA A 592 58.47 -32.08 -5.49
CA ALA A 592 59.46 -32.15 -4.43
C ALA A 592 60.79 -31.49 -4.88
N PRO A 593 61.53 -30.84 -3.96
CA PRO A 593 62.77 -30.14 -4.27
C PRO A 593 63.87 -31.05 -4.81
#